data_AF-A0A8C3GAA7-F1
#
_entry.id   AF-A0A8C3GAA7-F1
#
_cell.length_a   1.000
_cell.length_b   1.000
_cell.length_c   1.000
_cell.angle_alpha   90.00
_cell.angle_beta   90.00
_cell.angle_gamma   90.00
#
_symmetry.space_group_name_H-M   'P 1'
#
loop_
_entity.id
_entity.type
_entity.pdbx_description
1 polymer ?
#
loop_
_entity_poly.entity_id
_entity_poly.type
_entity_poly.pdbx_seq_one_letter_code
_entity_poly.pdbx_strand_id
1 'polypeptide(L)'
;GKFYLEDPSGTVQLEMSKFHNGLYTESCFVLAEGWYEDAVFHVNGFGFPPTESSSGTRAYYGNLNFFGGPSTTSVKASAKLKQLEEENEDAMFVIVSDVWLDNVEVMEKLNTMFSGYASMPPTSFILCGNFSSAPYGKTQIKSLKGDTLGCRFVFVPGPEDPGPGNILPRPPLADYITEEFRQRVPCSVFTTNPCRIQYCSQEIVIIREDLVNKMCRNCVRLPNNNLDIPNHFVKTILSQGHLTPLPLYVSPVFWAYDYSLRVYPVPDVIIFADKYDPFSIKNTDCLCVNPGSFPKSGFTFKVYYPSSRTVEDRWDVFFRFHFSLHVIHYRLL
;
A
#
# COMPACT_ATOMS: atom_id res chain seq x y z
N GLY A 1 9.32 17.81 -24.61
CA GLY A 1 10.64 17.16 -24.61
C GLY A 1 10.72 16.20 -25.77
N LYS A 2 11.90 15.64 -26.05
CA LYS A 2 12.04 14.50 -26.98
C LYS A 2 11.80 13.22 -26.19
N PHE A 3 10.88 12.37 -26.65
CA PHE A 3 10.56 11.11 -26.02
C PHE A 3 11.01 9.94 -26.90
N TYR A 4 11.30 8.81 -26.28
CA TYR A 4 11.73 7.59 -26.95
C TYR A 4 10.98 6.40 -26.39
N LEU A 5 10.81 5.37 -27.22
CA LEU A 5 10.40 4.05 -26.79
C LEU A 5 11.62 3.14 -26.84
N GLU A 6 11.79 2.32 -25.82
CA GLU A 6 12.91 1.39 -25.68
C GLU A 6 12.38 -0.03 -25.45
N ASP A 7 13.01 -0.98 -26.14
CA ASP A 7 12.89 -2.41 -25.88
C ASP A 7 14.30 -3.05 -25.90
N PRO A 8 14.45 -4.36 -25.64
CA PRO A 8 15.77 -5.00 -25.68
C PRO A 8 16.48 -4.94 -27.05
N SER A 9 15.79 -4.59 -28.13
CA SER A 9 16.35 -4.53 -29.48
C SER A 9 16.87 -3.14 -29.87
N GLY A 10 16.36 -2.07 -29.25
CA GLY A 10 16.84 -0.72 -29.50
C GLY A 10 15.88 0.38 -29.04
N THR A 11 16.09 1.58 -29.58
CA THR A 11 15.30 2.77 -29.25
C THR A 11 14.76 3.46 -30.50
N VAL A 12 13.56 4.03 -30.40
CA VAL A 12 12.92 4.79 -31.48
C VAL A 12 12.36 6.11 -30.94
N GLN A 13 12.55 7.20 -31.69
CA GLN A 13 12.00 8.50 -31.32
C GLN A 13 10.48 8.51 -31.50
N LEU A 14 9.77 9.06 -30.52
CA LEU A 14 8.31 9.13 -30.52
C LEU A 14 7.77 10.51 -30.85
N GLU A 15 6.71 10.55 -31.65
CA GLU A 15 5.81 11.68 -31.75
C GLU A 15 4.42 11.29 -31.21
N MET A 16 3.97 11.99 -30.17
CA MET A 16 2.84 11.56 -29.34
C MET A 16 1.59 12.38 -29.63
N SER A 17 0.44 11.72 -29.79
CA SER A 17 -0.85 12.41 -30.01
C SER A 17 -1.89 12.15 -28.91
N LYS A 18 -2.26 10.88 -28.64
CA LYS A 18 -3.37 10.52 -27.73
C LYS A 18 -3.00 9.43 -26.71
N PHE A 19 -3.55 9.57 -25.51
CA PHE A 19 -3.34 8.64 -24.38
C PHE A 19 -4.67 8.10 -23.89
N HIS A 20 -4.73 6.79 -23.63
CA HIS A 20 -5.85 6.17 -22.90
C HIS A 20 -5.79 6.51 -21.41
N ASN A 21 -6.74 6.01 -20.61
CA ASN A 21 -6.76 6.28 -19.18
C ASN A 21 -5.57 5.64 -18.45
N GLY A 22 -4.74 6.46 -17.80
CA GLY A 22 -3.61 6.06 -16.96
C GLY A 22 -2.75 7.28 -16.55
N LEU A 23 -1.85 7.11 -15.58
CA LEU A 23 -0.76 8.05 -15.29
C LEU A 23 0.50 7.58 -16.03
N TYR A 24 0.76 8.17 -17.20
CA TYR A 24 1.93 7.79 -18.01
C TYR A 24 3.16 8.55 -17.52
N THR A 25 4.15 7.83 -16.99
CA THR A 25 5.45 8.37 -16.54
C THR A 25 6.57 7.89 -17.46
N GLU A 26 7.77 8.49 -17.34
CA GLU A 26 8.93 8.22 -18.22
C GLU A 26 9.42 6.75 -18.23
N SER A 27 9.05 5.94 -17.25
CA SER A 27 9.46 4.52 -17.17
C SER A 27 8.30 3.53 -17.22
N CYS A 28 7.11 3.97 -17.63
CA CYS A 28 5.99 3.06 -17.85
C CYS A 28 6.17 2.26 -19.14
N PHE A 29 5.95 0.96 -19.06
CA PHE A 29 5.76 0.10 -20.23
C PHE A 29 4.39 0.37 -20.86
N VAL A 30 4.38 0.57 -22.17
CA VAL A 30 3.18 0.95 -22.92
C VAL A 30 3.04 0.12 -24.18
N LEU A 31 1.81 -0.09 -24.61
CA LEU A 31 1.47 -0.51 -25.96
C LEU A 31 1.21 0.75 -26.78
N ALA A 32 2.05 0.99 -27.77
CA ALA A 32 1.95 2.14 -28.67
C ALA A 32 1.51 1.68 -30.05
N GLU A 33 0.35 2.17 -30.51
CA GLU A 33 -0.19 1.91 -31.84
C GLU A 33 0.04 3.13 -32.74
N GLY A 34 0.55 2.92 -33.95
CA GLY A 34 0.96 4.01 -34.83
C GLY A 34 1.59 3.53 -36.14
N TRP A 35 2.29 4.45 -36.81
CA TRP A 35 3.04 4.19 -38.04
C TRP A 35 4.46 4.77 -37.92
N TYR A 36 5.38 4.24 -38.71
CA TYR A 36 6.80 4.58 -38.65
C TYR A 36 7.28 5.14 -39.98
N GLU A 37 7.92 6.30 -39.96
CA GLU A 37 8.51 6.97 -41.13
C GLU A 37 9.72 7.80 -40.67
N ASP A 38 10.75 7.90 -41.52
CA ASP A 38 11.92 8.76 -41.30
C ASP A 38 12.56 8.66 -39.90
N ALA A 39 12.68 7.43 -39.38
CA ALA A 39 13.22 7.12 -38.06
C ALA A 39 12.43 7.67 -36.85
N VAL A 40 11.17 8.07 -37.07
CA VAL A 40 10.24 8.52 -36.05
C VAL A 40 9.00 7.62 -36.04
N PHE A 41 8.56 7.24 -34.85
CA PHE A 41 7.31 6.50 -34.66
C PHE A 41 6.20 7.45 -34.23
N HIS A 42 5.21 7.62 -35.11
CA HIS A 42 4.07 8.49 -34.93
C HIS A 42 2.93 7.71 -34.27
N VAL A 43 2.66 8.02 -33.00
CA VAL A 43 1.73 7.24 -32.18
C VAL A 43 0.32 7.81 -32.26
N ASN A 44 -0.63 6.96 -32.67
CA ASN A 44 -2.06 7.23 -32.68
C ASN A 44 -2.69 7.04 -31.30
N GLY A 45 -2.20 6.07 -30.51
CA GLY A 45 -2.72 5.78 -29.18
C GLY A 45 -1.72 5.06 -28.29
N PHE A 46 -1.62 5.51 -27.04
CA PHE A 46 -0.94 4.79 -25.96
C PHE A 46 -1.92 4.08 -25.05
N GLY A 47 -1.74 2.78 -24.87
CA GLY A 47 -2.39 1.99 -23.85
C GLY A 47 -1.37 1.37 -22.89
N PHE A 48 -1.83 0.93 -21.73
CA PHE A 48 -1.04 0.02 -20.90
C PHE A 48 -1.26 -1.42 -21.34
N PRO A 49 -0.28 -2.31 -21.09
CA PRO A 49 -0.52 -3.74 -21.21
C PRO A 49 -1.72 -4.15 -20.32
N PRO A 50 -2.56 -5.08 -20.78
CA PRO A 50 -3.72 -5.51 -20.02
C PRO A 50 -3.29 -6.20 -18.72
N THR A 51 -3.90 -5.81 -17.59
CA THR A 51 -3.65 -6.44 -16.29
C THR A 51 -4.20 -7.86 -16.28
N GLU A 52 -3.35 -8.83 -15.97
CA GLU A 52 -3.76 -10.22 -15.75
C GLU A 52 -4.32 -10.40 -14.33
N SER A 53 -5.47 -11.06 -14.20
CA SER A 53 -6.07 -11.35 -12.89
C SER A 53 -5.29 -12.45 -12.16
N SER A 54 -5.35 -12.45 -10.83
CA SER A 54 -4.67 -13.48 -10.03
C SER A 54 -5.11 -14.92 -10.38
N SER A 55 -6.36 -15.11 -10.79
CA SER A 55 -6.88 -16.40 -11.26
C SER A 55 -6.29 -16.79 -12.62
N GLY A 56 -6.13 -15.84 -13.54
CA GLY A 56 -5.46 -16.05 -14.82
C GLY A 56 -4.02 -16.49 -14.64
N THR A 57 -3.27 -15.80 -13.76
CA THR A 57 -1.88 -16.17 -13.46
C THR A 57 -1.75 -17.58 -12.89
N ARG A 58 -2.64 -17.97 -11.96
CA ARG A 58 -2.65 -19.33 -11.37
C ARG A 58 -3.06 -20.40 -12.38
N ALA A 59 -3.92 -20.08 -13.34
CA ALA A 59 -4.30 -21.03 -14.39
C ALA A 59 -3.10 -21.38 -15.29
N TYR A 60 -2.19 -20.43 -15.52
CA TYR A 60 -1.01 -20.64 -16.35
C TYR A 60 0.19 -21.22 -15.57
N TYR A 61 0.54 -20.63 -14.43
CA TYR A 61 1.72 -21.02 -13.63
C TYR A 61 1.43 -22.04 -12.53
N GLY A 62 0.17 -22.43 -12.33
CA GLY A 62 -0.25 -23.34 -11.27
C GLY A 62 -0.21 -22.67 -9.88
N ASN A 63 0.20 -23.43 -8.87
CA ASN A 63 0.13 -23.05 -7.46
C ASN A 63 1.49 -22.64 -6.87
N LEU A 64 2.39 -22.10 -7.69
CA LEU A 64 3.67 -21.58 -7.22
C LEU A 64 3.47 -20.43 -6.21
N ASN A 65 4.25 -20.43 -5.13
CA ASN A 65 4.21 -19.33 -4.16
C ASN A 65 5.12 -18.17 -4.59
N PHE A 66 4.57 -17.22 -5.35
CA PHE A 66 5.26 -15.98 -5.70
C PHE A 66 5.28 -14.95 -4.57
N PHE A 67 4.32 -15.04 -3.64
CA PHE A 67 4.11 -14.03 -2.61
C PHE A 67 5.17 -14.12 -1.49
N GLY A 68 5.57 -15.35 -1.16
CA GLY A 68 6.53 -15.68 -0.10
C GLY A 68 5.85 -16.23 1.16
N GLY A 69 6.59 -16.26 2.26
CA GLY A 69 6.11 -16.80 3.53
C GLY A 69 6.36 -18.31 3.70
N PRO A 70 5.83 -18.93 4.77
CA PRO A 70 6.18 -20.30 5.16
C PRO A 70 5.64 -21.39 4.23
N SER A 71 4.56 -21.10 3.49
CA SER A 71 3.92 -22.07 2.59
C SER A 71 4.78 -22.34 1.36
N THR A 72 4.90 -23.59 0.94
CA THR A 72 5.58 -23.96 -0.32
C THR A 72 4.71 -23.68 -1.55
N THR A 73 3.39 -23.69 -1.38
CA THR A 73 2.40 -23.43 -2.44
C THR A 73 1.62 -22.15 -2.19
N SER A 74 0.99 -21.58 -3.21
CA SER A 74 0.14 -20.40 -3.08
C SER A 74 -0.97 -20.65 -2.04
N VAL A 75 -1.12 -19.72 -1.10
CA VAL A 75 -2.15 -19.78 -0.05
C VAL A 75 -3.57 -19.67 -0.63
N LYS A 76 -3.71 -19.03 -1.80
CA LYS A 76 -4.98 -18.92 -2.54
C LYS A 76 -5.54 -20.28 -3.01
N ALA A 77 -4.70 -21.30 -3.09
CA ALA A 77 -5.10 -22.66 -3.47
C ALA A 77 -5.60 -23.50 -2.28
N SER A 78 -5.41 -23.02 -1.04
CA SER A 78 -5.76 -23.78 0.16
C SER A 78 -7.22 -23.58 0.55
N ALA A 79 -8.06 -24.59 0.27
CA ALA A 79 -9.46 -24.59 0.69
C ALA A 79 -9.62 -24.46 2.22
N LYS A 80 -8.70 -25.05 2.99
CA LYS A 80 -8.70 -24.96 4.46
C LYS A 80 -8.48 -23.52 4.94
N LEU A 81 -7.53 -22.79 4.35
CA LEU A 81 -7.28 -21.40 4.73
C LEU A 81 -8.46 -20.51 4.33
N LYS A 82 -9.07 -20.77 3.17
CA LYS A 82 -10.26 -20.06 2.72
C LYS A 82 -11.44 -20.28 3.69
N GLN A 83 -11.65 -21.50 4.17
CA GLN A 83 -12.69 -21.77 5.17
C GLN A 83 -12.45 -21.00 6.48
N LEU A 84 -11.22 -21.00 7.00
CA LEU A 84 -10.88 -20.25 8.22
C LEU A 84 -11.03 -18.73 8.07
N GLU A 85 -10.83 -18.21 6.86
CA GLU A 85 -11.06 -16.80 6.52
C GLU A 85 -12.55 -16.43 6.56
N GLU A 86 -13.40 -17.32 6.06
CA GLU A 86 -14.86 -17.15 6.04
C GLU A 86 -15.48 -17.32 7.44
N GLU A 87 -14.95 -18.24 8.26
CA GLU A 87 -15.42 -18.49 9.63
C GLU A 87 -15.06 -17.36 10.61
N ASN A 88 -13.99 -16.61 10.34
CA ASN A 88 -13.49 -15.56 11.25
C ASN A 88 -14.01 -14.17 10.83
N GLU A 89 -15.31 -13.94 11.02
CA GLU A 89 -15.98 -12.69 10.67
C GLU A 89 -15.48 -11.47 11.46
N ASP A 90 -15.02 -11.68 12.70
CA ASP A 90 -14.50 -10.65 13.60
C ASP A 90 -13.07 -10.21 13.25
N ALA A 91 -12.42 -10.88 12.29
CA ALA A 91 -11.10 -10.49 11.84
C ALA A 91 -11.12 -9.08 11.27
N MET A 92 -10.17 -8.24 11.70
CA MET A 92 -10.07 -6.88 11.19
C MET A 92 -8.64 -6.36 11.27
N PHE A 93 -8.26 -5.56 10.27
CA PHE A 93 -6.98 -4.88 10.17
C PHE A 93 -7.20 -3.38 10.21
N VAL A 94 -6.66 -2.71 11.23
CA VAL A 94 -6.71 -1.26 11.36
C VAL A 94 -5.46 -0.67 10.73
N ILE A 95 -5.63 0.21 9.73
CA ILE A 95 -4.55 0.73 8.90
C ILE A 95 -4.45 2.24 9.12
N VAL A 96 -3.28 2.68 9.58
CA VAL A 96 -2.98 4.09 9.88
C VAL A 96 -1.65 4.46 9.21
N SER A 97 -1.53 5.67 8.68
CA SER A 97 -0.32 6.19 8.03
C SER A 97 0.08 7.56 8.56
N ASP A 98 1.38 7.91 8.49
CA ASP A 98 1.97 9.11 9.09
C ASP A 98 1.68 9.23 10.59
N VAL A 99 1.98 8.17 11.34
CA VAL A 99 1.74 8.11 12.78
C VAL A 99 2.83 8.90 13.54
N TRP A 100 2.72 10.23 13.58
CA TRP A 100 3.68 11.11 14.27
C TRP A 100 3.63 10.98 15.79
N LEU A 101 4.53 10.18 16.35
CA LEU A 101 4.57 9.81 17.77
C LEU A 101 5.08 10.93 18.69
N ASP A 102 5.70 11.94 18.09
CA ASP A 102 6.15 13.18 18.74
C ASP A 102 5.03 14.22 18.89
N ASN A 103 3.91 14.05 18.19
CA ASN A 103 2.76 14.94 18.29
C ASN A 103 1.80 14.46 19.39
N VAL A 104 1.53 15.34 20.36
CA VAL A 104 0.65 15.07 21.51
C VAL A 104 -0.77 14.74 21.05
N GLU A 105 -1.30 15.47 20.07
CA GLU A 105 -2.65 15.27 19.55
C GLU A 105 -2.77 13.88 18.89
N VAL A 106 -1.77 13.47 18.11
CA VAL A 106 -1.73 12.12 17.50
C VAL A 106 -1.75 11.04 18.59
N MET A 107 -0.96 11.19 19.65
CA MET A 107 -0.93 10.24 20.76
C MET A 107 -2.27 10.16 21.51
N GLU A 108 -2.94 11.29 21.75
CA GLU A 108 -4.28 11.31 22.36
C GLU A 108 -5.32 10.58 21.50
N LYS A 109 -5.27 10.76 20.18
CA LYS A 109 -6.17 10.10 19.23
C LYS A 109 -5.87 8.61 19.10
N LEU A 110 -4.60 8.22 19.10
CA LEU A 110 -4.21 6.80 19.15
C LEU A 110 -4.72 6.14 20.43
N ASN A 111 -4.56 6.78 21.59
CA ASN A 111 -5.10 6.25 22.86
C ASN A 111 -6.62 6.13 22.82
N THR A 112 -7.31 7.09 22.21
CA THR A 112 -8.77 7.04 22.01
C THR A 112 -9.17 5.85 21.12
N MET A 113 -8.45 5.65 20.00
CA MET A 113 -8.63 4.52 19.09
C MET A 113 -8.41 3.19 19.81
N PHE A 114 -7.29 3.03 20.52
CA PHE A 114 -6.98 1.83 21.30
C PHE A 114 -8.03 1.56 22.39
N SER A 115 -8.52 2.60 23.07
CA SER A 115 -9.55 2.47 24.09
C SER A 115 -10.89 2.00 23.52
N GLY A 116 -11.31 2.49 22.34
CA GLY A 116 -12.56 2.03 21.75
C GLY A 116 -12.47 0.63 21.14
N TYR A 117 -11.28 0.17 20.75
CA TYR A 117 -11.04 -1.22 20.36
C TYR A 117 -10.74 -2.15 21.55
N ALA A 118 -10.71 -1.66 22.78
CA ALA A 118 -10.40 -2.50 23.94
C ALA A 118 -11.44 -3.60 24.19
N SER A 119 -12.72 -3.37 23.83
CA SER A 119 -13.78 -4.36 23.94
C SER A 119 -13.75 -5.42 22.83
N MET A 120 -13.31 -5.03 21.63
CA MET A 120 -13.21 -5.89 20.46
C MET A 120 -11.88 -5.63 19.75
N PRO A 121 -10.78 -6.23 20.24
CA PRO A 121 -9.44 -5.97 19.74
C PRO A 121 -9.29 -6.43 18.28
N PRO A 122 -8.74 -5.59 17.38
CA PRO A 122 -8.50 -6.01 16.01
C PRO A 122 -7.41 -7.10 15.93
N THR A 123 -7.44 -7.88 14.85
CA THR A 123 -6.42 -8.90 14.58
C THR A 123 -5.03 -8.28 14.48
N SER A 124 -4.92 -7.13 13.81
CA SER A 124 -3.67 -6.38 13.71
C SER A 124 -3.89 -4.89 13.51
N PHE A 125 -3.06 -4.09 14.18
CA PHE A 125 -2.82 -2.69 13.82
C PHE A 125 -1.63 -2.62 12.85
N ILE A 126 -1.83 -1.97 11.71
CA ILE A 126 -0.81 -1.67 10.71
C ILE A 126 -0.53 -0.18 10.81
N LEU A 127 0.61 0.17 11.41
CA LEU A 127 1.05 1.53 11.62
C LEU A 127 2.17 1.84 10.62
N CYS A 128 1.86 2.63 9.60
CA CYS A 128 2.83 3.08 8.63
C CYS A 128 3.44 4.41 9.09
N GLY A 129 4.75 4.57 8.87
CA GLY A 129 5.45 5.82 9.09
C GLY A 129 4.91 6.95 8.20
N ASN A 130 5.46 8.16 8.23
CA ASN A 130 6.61 8.55 9.06
C ASN A 130 6.21 8.59 10.54
N PHE A 131 7.10 8.15 11.43
CA PHE A 131 6.82 8.06 12.87
C PHE A 131 7.15 9.34 13.65
N SER A 132 7.76 10.32 13.00
CA SER A 132 8.00 11.65 13.56
C SER A 132 7.52 12.73 12.59
N SER A 133 6.99 13.81 13.14
CA SER A 133 6.56 15.00 12.39
C SER A 133 7.73 15.77 11.79
N ALA A 134 8.92 15.68 12.41
CA ALA A 134 10.14 16.31 11.96
C ALA A 134 11.26 15.26 11.83
N PRO A 135 11.87 15.08 10.64
CA PRO A 135 12.94 14.09 10.44
C PRO A 135 14.19 14.35 11.28
N TYR A 136 14.35 15.56 11.83
CA TYR A 136 15.52 15.98 12.61
C TYR A 136 15.17 16.09 14.10
N GLY A 137 15.53 15.09 14.91
CA GLY A 137 15.32 15.18 16.37
C GLY A 137 15.92 14.02 17.17
N LYS A 138 16.48 14.31 18.35
CA LYS A 138 17.14 13.33 19.24
C LYS A 138 16.17 12.43 20.05
N THR A 139 14.86 12.62 19.93
CA THR A 139 13.87 12.13 20.93
C THR A 139 12.73 11.26 20.36
N GLN A 140 12.86 10.75 19.14
CA GLN A 140 11.70 10.38 18.31
C GLN A 140 10.89 9.15 18.77
N ILE A 141 11.43 8.18 19.53
CA ILE A 141 10.75 6.87 19.70
C ILE A 141 10.54 6.44 21.17
N LYS A 142 10.99 7.23 22.15
CA LYS A 142 10.80 6.92 23.58
C LYS A 142 9.37 7.10 24.10
N SER A 143 8.47 7.69 23.31
CA SER A 143 7.13 8.07 23.75
C SER A 143 6.02 7.05 23.46
N LEU A 144 6.33 5.96 22.73
CA LEU A 144 5.35 4.89 22.53
C LEU A 144 5.13 4.10 23.82
N LYS A 145 4.13 4.53 24.60
CA LYS A 145 3.55 3.74 25.67
C LYS A 145 2.40 2.93 25.06
N GLY A 146 2.65 1.67 24.73
CA GLY A 146 1.59 0.74 24.36
C GLY A 146 1.25 -0.14 25.56
N ASP A 147 0.00 -0.13 25.99
CA ASP A 147 -0.53 -1.21 26.83
C ASP A 147 -0.74 -2.45 25.95
N THR A 148 -0.47 -3.62 26.50
CA THR A 148 -0.66 -4.92 25.84
C THR A 148 -2.13 -5.24 25.68
N LEU A 149 -2.79 -4.58 24.74
CA LEU A 149 -3.97 -5.14 24.08
C LEU A 149 -3.48 -6.39 23.33
N GLY A 150 -4.17 -7.52 23.41
CA GLY A 150 -3.78 -8.79 22.78
C GLY A 150 -3.70 -8.79 21.24
N CYS A 151 -3.58 -7.62 20.62
CA CYS A 151 -3.46 -7.37 19.19
C CYS A 151 -2.01 -7.49 18.71
N ARG A 152 -1.84 -7.79 17.42
CA ARG A 152 -0.54 -7.66 16.75
C ARG A 152 -0.34 -6.23 16.25
N PHE A 153 0.90 -5.75 16.32
CA PHE A 153 1.28 -4.46 15.77
C PHE A 153 2.31 -4.64 14.68
N VAL A 154 2.05 -4.12 13.49
CA VAL A 154 2.98 -4.13 12.36
C VAL A 154 3.40 -2.70 12.07
N PHE A 155 4.70 -2.43 12.14
CA PHE A 155 5.26 -1.11 11.88
C PHE A 155 6.00 -1.13 10.54
N VAL A 156 5.52 -0.31 9.60
CA VAL A 156 6.11 -0.15 8.26
C VAL A 156 6.83 1.20 8.19
N PRO A 157 8.16 1.25 8.01
CA PRO A 157 8.92 2.50 8.05
C PRO A 157 8.66 3.38 6.83
N GLY A 158 8.39 4.66 7.07
CA GLY A 158 8.18 5.67 6.03
C GLY A 158 9.48 6.29 5.52
N PRO A 159 9.42 7.10 4.45
CA PRO A 159 10.58 7.70 3.80
C PRO A 159 11.47 8.56 4.69
N GLU A 160 10.90 9.22 5.69
CA GLU A 160 11.65 10.16 6.54
C GLU A 160 12.09 9.53 7.87
N ASP A 161 11.84 8.23 8.05
CA ASP A 161 12.25 7.51 9.25
C ASP A 161 13.74 7.13 9.24
N PRO A 162 14.37 6.89 10.41
CA PRO A 162 15.77 6.50 10.50
C PRO A 162 16.09 5.23 9.70
N GLY A 163 17.03 5.32 8.77
CA GLY A 163 17.43 4.21 7.92
C GLY A 163 18.38 4.61 6.79
N PRO A 164 18.73 3.67 5.90
CA PRO A 164 19.62 3.92 4.77
C PRO A 164 18.90 4.68 3.65
N GLY A 165 18.73 6.00 3.84
CA GLY A 165 18.26 6.94 2.81
C GLY A 165 16.87 6.63 2.20
N ASN A 166 16.62 7.30 1.08
CA ASN A 166 15.37 7.19 0.29
C ASN A 166 15.52 6.17 -0.85
N ILE A 167 15.97 4.95 -0.53
CA ILE A 167 16.16 3.85 -1.49
C ILE A 167 15.26 2.68 -1.10
N LEU A 168 14.56 2.11 -2.08
CA LEU A 168 13.70 0.94 -1.89
C LEU A 168 14.38 -0.37 -2.33
N PRO A 169 14.05 -1.51 -1.71
CA PRO A 169 13.31 -1.66 -0.45
C PRO A 169 14.09 -1.12 0.75
N ARG A 170 13.38 -0.52 1.71
CA ARG A 170 13.97 -0.06 2.97
C ARG A 170 13.96 -1.18 4.01
N PRO A 171 15.05 -1.36 4.79
CA PRO A 171 15.05 -2.27 5.95
C PRO A 171 14.11 -1.78 7.06
N PRO A 172 13.79 -2.64 8.05
CA PRO A 172 13.08 -2.21 9.24
C PRO A 172 13.88 -1.17 10.04
N LEU A 173 13.19 -0.50 10.97
CA LEU A 173 13.84 0.33 11.98
C LEU A 173 14.84 -0.52 12.78
N ALA A 174 16.00 0.06 13.08
CA ALA A 174 17.08 -0.64 13.76
C ALA A 174 16.64 -1.17 15.14
N ASP A 175 17.14 -2.35 15.51
CA ASP A 175 16.68 -3.03 16.73
C ASP A 175 16.88 -2.18 17.99
N TYR A 176 17.99 -1.45 18.11
CA TYR A 176 18.28 -0.56 19.26
C TYR A 176 17.20 0.52 19.49
N ILE A 177 16.49 0.92 18.43
CA ILE A 177 15.42 1.91 18.49
C ILE A 177 14.13 1.27 19.04
N THR A 178 13.91 0.02 18.66
CA THR A 178 12.62 -0.68 18.84
C THR A 178 12.62 -1.65 20.00
N GLU A 179 13.78 -1.96 20.59
CA GLU A 179 13.97 -2.96 21.64
C GLU A 179 13.08 -2.68 22.86
N GLU A 180 13.08 -1.45 23.38
CA GLU A 180 12.25 -1.06 24.53
C GLU A 180 10.76 -1.27 24.24
N PHE A 181 10.32 -0.99 23.01
CA PHE A 181 8.93 -1.19 22.61
C PHE A 181 8.58 -2.67 22.48
N ARG A 182 9.45 -3.48 21.84
CA ARG A 182 9.24 -4.93 21.69
C ARG A 182 9.20 -5.65 23.05
N GLN A 183 9.96 -5.18 24.03
CA GLN A 183 9.92 -5.72 25.40
C GLN A 183 8.57 -5.46 26.08
N ARG A 184 7.94 -4.30 25.84
CA ARG A 184 6.62 -3.96 26.38
C ARG A 184 5.48 -4.62 25.61
N VAL A 185 5.58 -4.65 24.29
CA VAL A 185 4.57 -5.19 23.38
C VAL A 185 5.19 -6.33 22.57
N PRO A 186 5.20 -7.57 23.10
CA PRO A 186 5.86 -8.70 22.45
C PRO A 186 5.20 -9.09 21.12
N CYS A 187 3.93 -8.73 20.91
CA CYS A 187 3.20 -8.95 19.66
C CYS A 187 3.49 -7.89 18.57
N SER A 188 4.61 -7.17 18.66
CA SER A 188 5.01 -6.15 17.69
C SER A 188 6.07 -6.64 16.71
N VAL A 189 5.91 -6.27 15.43
CA VAL A 189 6.82 -6.59 14.34
C VAL A 189 7.16 -5.32 13.58
N PHE A 190 8.44 -4.98 13.53
CA PHE A 190 8.96 -3.90 12.69
C PHE A 190 9.49 -4.52 11.40
N THR A 191 8.94 -4.11 10.26
CA THR A 191 9.17 -4.78 8.96
C THR A 191 9.79 -3.82 7.93
N THR A 192 10.06 -4.31 6.73
CA THR A 192 10.60 -3.53 5.60
C THR A 192 9.54 -2.61 5.01
N ASN A 193 9.96 -1.71 4.11
CA ASN A 193 9.05 -0.97 3.24
C ASN A 193 9.49 -1.10 1.76
N PRO A 194 8.65 -1.67 0.88
CA PRO A 194 7.35 -2.27 1.16
C PRO A 194 7.45 -3.56 1.99
N CYS A 195 6.31 -4.05 2.45
CA CYS A 195 6.18 -5.37 3.06
C CYS A 195 4.96 -6.11 2.55
N ARG A 196 4.90 -7.41 2.86
CA ARG A 196 3.83 -8.32 2.47
C ARG A 196 3.27 -9.01 3.71
N ILE A 197 1.95 -8.97 3.86
CA ILE A 197 1.22 -9.69 4.90
C ILE A 197 0.38 -10.76 4.22
N GLN A 198 0.54 -11.99 4.69
CA GLN A 198 -0.32 -13.10 4.30
C GLN A 198 -1.30 -13.35 5.45
N TYR A 199 -2.60 -13.31 5.15
CA TYR A 199 -3.66 -13.65 6.09
C TYR A 199 -4.58 -14.69 5.46
N CYS A 200 -4.63 -15.89 6.04
CA CYS A 200 -5.40 -17.01 5.50
C CYS A 200 -5.16 -17.20 3.98
N SER A 201 -6.18 -17.10 3.14
CA SER A 201 -6.02 -17.26 1.69
C SER A 201 -5.70 -15.95 0.97
N GLN A 202 -5.47 -14.85 1.68
CA GLN A 202 -5.26 -13.51 1.12
C GLN A 202 -3.83 -13.02 1.17
N GLU A 203 -3.51 -12.22 0.16
CA GLU A 203 -2.23 -11.57 -0.06
C GLU A 203 -2.40 -10.05 0.03
N ILE A 204 -1.74 -9.42 1.01
CA ILE A 204 -1.81 -7.97 1.27
C ILE A 204 -0.42 -7.36 1.09
N VAL A 205 -0.28 -6.43 0.16
CA VAL A 205 0.97 -5.67 -0.06
C VAL A 205 0.84 -4.29 0.56
N ILE A 206 1.85 -3.83 1.28
CA ILE A 206 1.85 -2.51 1.94
C ILE A 206 3.07 -1.75 1.48
N ILE A 207 2.86 -0.50 1.06
CA ILE A 207 3.93 0.43 0.74
C ILE A 207 3.64 1.78 1.39
N ARG A 208 4.63 2.32 2.10
CA ARG A 208 4.59 3.69 2.63
C ARG A 208 5.47 4.59 1.78
N GLU A 209 4.86 5.32 0.87
CA GLU A 209 5.57 6.24 -0.03
C GLU A 209 4.61 7.27 -0.61
N ASP A 210 5.10 8.47 -0.92
CA ASP A 210 4.28 9.55 -1.49
C ASP A 210 4.22 9.43 -3.03
N LEU A 211 3.74 8.27 -3.50
CA LEU A 211 3.77 7.83 -4.89
C LEU A 211 2.87 8.66 -5.80
N VAL A 212 1.65 9.01 -5.36
CA VAL A 212 0.70 9.73 -6.22
C VAL A 212 1.32 11.05 -6.68
N ASN A 213 1.89 11.80 -5.73
CA ASN A 213 2.56 13.06 -6.04
C ASN A 213 3.84 12.86 -6.86
N LYS A 214 4.63 11.81 -6.61
CA LYS A 214 5.82 11.49 -7.41
C LYS A 214 5.45 11.15 -8.85
N MET A 215 4.40 10.37 -9.07
CA MET A 215 3.91 10.03 -10.39
C MET A 215 3.35 11.25 -11.12
N CYS A 216 2.50 12.05 -10.47
CA CYS A 216 1.94 13.26 -11.08
C CYS A 216 3.02 14.26 -11.53
N ARG A 217 4.11 14.43 -10.77
CA ARG A 217 5.23 15.31 -11.14
C ARG A 217 6.03 14.80 -12.34
N ASN A 218 6.07 13.49 -12.55
CA ASN A 218 6.83 12.85 -13.64
C ASN A 218 5.91 12.31 -14.74
N CYS A 219 4.65 12.76 -14.77
CA CYS A 219 3.74 12.39 -15.83
C CYS A 219 4.14 13.08 -17.13
N VAL A 220 4.18 12.32 -18.22
CA VAL A 220 4.37 12.82 -19.59
C VAL A 220 3.27 13.82 -19.95
N ARG A 221 2.04 13.54 -19.49
CA ARG A 221 0.87 14.39 -19.65
C ARG A 221 -0.05 14.21 -18.45
N LEU A 222 -0.72 15.29 -18.05
CA LEU A 222 -1.80 15.18 -17.07
C LEU A 222 -2.90 14.26 -17.62
N PRO A 223 -3.44 13.35 -16.80
CA PRO A 223 -4.51 12.46 -17.24
C PRO A 223 -5.76 13.26 -17.62
N ASN A 224 -6.62 12.65 -18.42
CA ASN A 224 -7.89 13.27 -18.79
C ASN A 224 -8.78 13.42 -17.54
N ASN A 225 -9.54 14.51 -17.44
CA ASN A 225 -10.43 14.79 -16.30
C ASN A 225 -11.67 13.86 -16.18
N ASN A 226 -11.72 12.78 -16.97
CA ASN A 226 -12.87 11.87 -16.99
C ASN A 226 -12.84 10.87 -15.81
N LEU A 227 -11.68 10.69 -15.18
CA LEU A 227 -11.48 9.82 -14.03
C LEU A 227 -10.62 10.55 -13.00
N ASP A 228 -10.87 10.25 -11.72
CA ASP A 228 -10.08 10.82 -10.65
C ASP A 228 -8.63 10.30 -10.68
N ILE A 229 -7.69 11.11 -10.19
CA ILE A 229 -6.27 10.77 -10.13
C ILE A 229 -6.01 9.40 -9.46
N PRO A 230 -6.66 9.05 -8.34
CA PRO A 230 -6.48 7.74 -7.72
C PRO A 230 -6.85 6.55 -8.64
N ASN A 231 -7.87 6.70 -9.48
CA ASN A 231 -8.27 5.65 -10.44
C ASN A 231 -7.20 5.47 -11.53
N HIS A 232 -6.67 6.58 -12.04
CA HIS A 232 -5.54 6.54 -12.99
C HIS A 232 -4.29 5.94 -12.34
N PHE A 233 -3.99 6.30 -11.10
CA PHE A 233 -2.87 5.78 -10.32
C PHE A 233 -2.98 4.26 -10.14
N VAL A 234 -4.09 3.76 -9.59
CA VAL A 234 -4.30 2.33 -9.35
C VAL A 234 -4.21 1.53 -10.65
N LYS A 235 -4.85 2.02 -11.72
CA LYS A 235 -4.75 1.36 -13.02
C LYS A 235 -3.30 1.27 -13.50
N THR A 236 -2.52 2.32 -13.31
CA THR A 236 -1.11 2.34 -13.70
C THR A 236 -0.31 1.31 -12.94
N ILE A 237 -0.34 1.31 -11.60
CA ILE A 237 0.43 0.37 -10.77
C ILE A 237 0.10 -1.09 -11.12
N LEU A 238 -1.18 -1.41 -11.27
CA LEU A 238 -1.59 -2.78 -11.61
C LEU A 238 -1.19 -3.18 -13.02
N SER A 239 -1.32 -2.28 -14.00
CA SER A 239 -0.94 -2.59 -15.40
C SER A 239 0.58 -2.73 -15.55
N GLN A 240 1.36 -1.96 -14.79
CA GLN A 240 2.82 -2.07 -14.75
C GLN A 240 3.30 -3.28 -13.94
N GLY A 241 2.44 -3.87 -13.11
CA GLY A 241 2.82 -4.98 -12.22
C GLY A 241 3.95 -4.64 -11.25
N HIS A 242 4.10 -3.36 -10.89
CA HIS A 242 5.23 -2.85 -10.11
C HIS A 242 4.82 -1.61 -9.29
N LEU A 243 5.24 -1.56 -8.01
CA LEU A 243 4.91 -0.47 -7.08
C LEU A 243 5.51 0.89 -7.47
N THR A 244 6.63 0.92 -8.19
CA THR A 244 7.36 2.16 -8.52
C THR A 244 7.71 2.22 -10.01
N PRO A 245 6.73 2.39 -10.91
CA PRO A 245 6.96 2.54 -12.35
C PRO A 245 7.50 3.96 -12.65
N LEU A 246 8.68 4.24 -12.12
CA LEU A 246 9.32 5.55 -12.15
C LEU A 246 10.83 5.35 -12.40
N PRO A 247 11.50 6.33 -13.03
CA PRO A 247 12.94 6.26 -13.19
C PRO A 247 13.68 6.18 -11.86
N LEU A 248 14.87 5.55 -11.86
CA LEU A 248 15.72 5.40 -10.66
C LEU A 248 16.12 6.74 -10.02
N TYR A 249 16.21 7.82 -10.80
CA TYR A 249 16.52 9.15 -10.27
C TYR A 249 15.34 9.78 -9.51
N VAL A 250 14.11 9.32 -9.75
CA VAL A 250 12.88 9.74 -9.05
C VAL A 250 12.60 8.82 -7.87
N SER A 251 12.74 7.52 -8.10
CA SER A 251 12.48 6.46 -7.13
C SER A 251 13.67 5.50 -7.11
N PRO A 252 14.71 5.79 -6.30
CA PRO A 252 15.88 4.93 -6.22
C PRO A 252 15.52 3.53 -5.71
N VAL A 253 16.01 2.51 -6.41
CA VAL A 253 15.82 1.09 -6.06
C VAL A 253 17.17 0.39 -6.06
N PHE A 254 17.39 -0.50 -5.09
CA PHE A 254 18.52 -1.43 -5.15
C PHE A 254 18.35 -2.38 -6.32
N TRP A 255 19.21 -2.31 -7.34
CA TRP A 255 19.05 -3.01 -8.61
C TRP A 255 18.80 -4.52 -8.44
N ALA A 256 19.53 -5.18 -7.53
CA ALA A 256 19.39 -6.60 -7.25
C ALA A 256 18.05 -6.98 -6.56
N TYR A 257 17.37 -6.02 -5.93
CA TYR A 257 16.15 -6.23 -5.16
C TYR A 257 14.90 -5.67 -5.83
N ASP A 258 14.99 -5.21 -7.08
CA ASP A 258 13.86 -4.64 -7.83
C ASP A 258 12.64 -5.58 -7.87
N TYR A 259 12.88 -6.89 -7.99
CA TYR A 259 11.84 -7.93 -8.01
C TYR A 259 10.93 -7.94 -6.76
N SER A 260 11.40 -7.40 -5.63
CA SER A 260 10.61 -7.35 -4.39
C SER A 260 9.52 -6.29 -4.42
N LEU A 261 9.64 -5.29 -5.30
CA LEU A 261 8.67 -4.22 -5.54
C LEU A 261 7.61 -4.61 -6.58
N ARG A 262 7.61 -5.87 -7.04
CA ARG A 262 6.67 -6.41 -8.01
C ARG A 262 5.28 -6.62 -7.40
N VAL A 263 4.26 -6.30 -8.20
CA VAL A 263 2.81 -6.45 -7.93
C VAL A 263 2.21 -7.47 -8.91
N TYR A 264 2.95 -8.54 -9.17
CA TYR A 264 2.57 -9.62 -10.06
C TYR A 264 3.03 -10.95 -9.45
N PRO A 265 2.14 -11.95 -9.25
CA PRO A 265 0.69 -11.91 -9.50
C PRO A 265 -0.04 -10.80 -8.70
N VAL A 266 -1.22 -10.41 -9.17
CA VAL A 266 -2.02 -9.35 -8.51
C VAL A 266 -2.49 -9.82 -7.12
N PRO A 267 -2.17 -9.07 -6.03
CA PRO A 267 -2.60 -9.41 -4.67
C PRO A 267 -4.10 -9.16 -4.44
N ASP A 268 -4.65 -9.58 -3.30
CA ASP A 268 -6.05 -9.27 -2.96
C ASP A 268 -6.19 -7.81 -2.51
N VAL A 269 -5.18 -7.28 -1.80
CA VAL A 269 -5.19 -5.91 -1.28
C VAL A 269 -3.83 -5.25 -1.46
N ILE A 270 -3.83 -3.99 -1.86
CA ILE A 270 -2.65 -3.11 -1.82
C ILE A 270 -2.96 -1.89 -0.97
N ILE A 271 -2.16 -1.66 0.05
CA ILE A 271 -2.23 -0.50 0.92
C ILE A 271 -1.14 0.47 0.48
N PHE A 272 -1.56 1.54 -0.20
CA PHE A 272 -0.73 2.69 -0.53
C PHE A 272 -0.82 3.69 0.60
N ALA A 273 -0.02 3.52 1.65
CA ALA A 273 0.12 4.53 2.69
C ALA A 273 0.79 5.76 2.08
N ASP A 274 -0.03 6.68 1.57
CA ASP A 274 0.40 7.92 0.91
C ASP A 274 -0.16 9.10 1.72
N LYS A 275 0.53 10.24 1.68
CA LYS A 275 0.02 11.49 2.24
C LYS A 275 -1.09 12.14 1.40
N TYR A 276 -1.32 11.63 0.19
CA TYR A 276 -2.46 12.02 -0.65
C TYR A 276 -3.80 11.72 0.05
N ASP A 277 -4.89 12.29 -0.49
CA ASP A 277 -6.22 12.11 0.07
C ASP A 277 -6.61 10.61 0.14
N PRO A 278 -7.31 10.18 1.21
CA PRO A 278 -7.71 8.79 1.37
C PRO A 278 -8.59 8.31 0.21
N PHE A 279 -8.41 7.07 -0.24
CA PHE A 279 -9.24 6.45 -1.26
C PHE A 279 -9.35 4.94 -1.08
N SER A 280 -10.41 4.34 -1.63
CA SER A 280 -10.62 2.90 -1.67
C SER A 280 -11.16 2.54 -3.06
N ILE A 281 -10.37 1.84 -3.87
CA ILE A 281 -10.67 1.54 -5.27
C ILE A 281 -10.45 0.06 -5.53
N LYS A 282 -11.43 -0.62 -6.12
CA LYS A 282 -11.29 -2.00 -6.58
C LYS A 282 -11.00 -2.02 -8.08
N ASN A 283 -9.93 -2.69 -8.49
CA ASN A 283 -9.56 -2.86 -9.89
C ASN A 283 -8.92 -4.24 -10.10
N THR A 284 -9.35 -4.97 -11.14
CA THR A 284 -8.84 -6.31 -11.50
C THR A 284 -8.76 -7.25 -10.28
N ASP A 285 -9.85 -7.33 -9.53
CA ASP A 285 -9.99 -8.13 -8.30
C ASP A 285 -9.02 -7.78 -7.14
N CYS A 286 -8.27 -6.70 -7.26
CA CYS A 286 -7.42 -6.14 -6.21
C CYS A 286 -8.10 -4.93 -5.56
N LEU A 287 -8.09 -4.87 -4.24
CA LEU A 287 -8.55 -3.74 -3.47
C LEU A 287 -7.39 -2.82 -3.12
N CYS A 288 -7.36 -1.63 -3.72
CA CYS A 288 -6.34 -0.63 -3.51
C CYS A 288 -6.84 0.43 -2.52
N VAL A 289 -6.14 0.60 -1.41
CA VAL A 289 -6.55 1.45 -0.29
C VAL A 289 -5.44 2.44 0.02
N ASN A 290 -5.80 3.70 0.21
CA ASN A 290 -4.95 4.70 0.85
C ASN A 290 -5.66 5.20 2.12
N PRO A 291 -5.08 5.01 3.32
CA PRO A 291 -5.62 5.60 4.55
C PRO A 291 -5.43 7.12 4.62
N GLY A 292 -4.54 7.70 3.82
CA GLY A 292 -4.14 9.09 3.94
C GLY A 292 -3.26 9.34 5.17
N SER A 293 -2.76 10.57 5.28
CA SER A 293 -1.95 10.99 6.43
C SER A 293 -2.86 11.21 7.65
N PHE A 294 -2.69 10.42 8.71
CA PHE A 294 -3.51 10.48 9.93
C PHE A 294 -3.64 11.89 10.52
N PRO A 295 -2.55 12.64 10.80
CA PRO A 295 -2.65 13.99 11.35
C PRO A 295 -3.22 15.01 10.36
N LYS A 296 -3.08 14.83 9.04
CA LYS A 296 -3.51 15.82 8.04
C LYS A 296 -4.91 15.59 7.49
N SER A 297 -5.44 14.37 7.62
CA SER A 297 -6.76 14.00 7.13
C SER A 297 -7.89 14.24 8.14
N GLY A 298 -7.57 14.70 9.36
CA GLY A 298 -8.54 14.76 10.47
C GLY A 298 -8.64 13.44 11.23
N PHE A 299 -7.50 12.76 11.44
CA PHE A 299 -7.38 11.51 12.19
C PHE A 299 -8.17 10.36 11.59
N THR A 300 -8.07 10.23 10.26
CA THR A 300 -8.79 9.21 9.49
C THR A 300 -7.94 7.96 9.37
N PHE A 301 -8.60 6.82 9.47
CA PHE A 301 -7.96 5.53 9.29
C PHE A 301 -8.91 4.58 8.57
N LYS A 302 -8.34 3.51 8.02
CA LYS A 302 -9.10 2.51 7.27
C LYS A 302 -9.14 1.22 8.08
N VAL A 303 -10.28 0.53 8.04
CA VAL A 303 -10.43 -0.80 8.62
C VAL A 303 -10.72 -1.77 7.50
N TYR A 304 -9.90 -2.81 7.39
CA TYR A 304 -10.09 -3.87 6.41
C TYR A 304 -10.62 -5.14 7.08
N TYR A 305 -11.73 -5.66 6.56
CA TYR A 305 -12.35 -6.90 6.98
C TYR A 305 -12.04 -7.99 5.94
N PRO A 306 -11.17 -8.96 6.25
CA PRO A 306 -10.76 -9.98 5.29
C PRO A 306 -11.92 -10.91 4.90
N SER A 307 -12.78 -11.31 5.85
CA SER A 307 -13.91 -12.22 5.63
C SER A 307 -14.84 -11.75 4.49
N SER A 308 -15.25 -10.48 4.54
CA SER A 308 -16.13 -9.83 3.57
C SER A 308 -15.38 -9.10 2.45
N ARG A 309 -14.06 -8.95 2.59
CA ARG A 309 -13.19 -8.15 1.72
C ARG A 309 -13.64 -6.69 1.58
N THR A 310 -14.22 -6.13 2.64
CA THR A 310 -14.68 -4.73 2.67
C THR A 310 -13.69 -3.83 3.39
N VAL A 311 -13.72 -2.54 3.02
CA VAL A 311 -12.95 -1.49 3.69
C VAL A 311 -13.93 -0.46 4.21
N GLU A 312 -13.75 -0.08 5.46
CA GLU A 312 -14.52 0.98 6.11
C GLU A 312 -13.63 2.16 6.45
N ASP A 313 -14.22 3.35 6.32
CA ASP A 313 -13.58 4.61 6.65
C ASP A 313 -14.02 5.00 8.06
N ARG A 314 -13.05 5.19 8.96
CA ARG A 314 -13.32 5.59 10.33
C ARG A 314 -12.70 6.97 10.60
N TRP A 315 -13.49 7.79 11.28
CA TRP A 315 -13.17 9.17 11.65
C TRP A 315 -13.29 9.29 13.17
N ASP A 316 -12.40 10.05 13.80
CA ASP A 316 -12.37 10.21 15.25
C ASP A 316 -13.73 10.65 15.85
N VAL A 317 -14.45 11.55 15.18
CA VAL A 317 -15.77 12.05 15.66
C VAL A 317 -16.84 10.96 15.66
N PHE A 318 -16.81 10.04 14.68
CA PHE A 318 -17.81 8.97 14.56
C PHE A 318 -17.48 7.73 15.41
N PHE A 319 -16.23 7.56 15.81
CA PHE A 319 -15.79 6.42 16.61
C PHE A 319 -16.53 6.34 17.96
N ARG A 320 -16.79 7.48 18.61
CA ARG A 320 -17.59 7.54 19.86
C ARG A 320 -19.05 7.11 19.68
N PHE A 321 -19.67 7.42 18.54
CA PHE A 321 -21.10 7.15 18.32
C PHE A 321 -21.37 5.72 17.87
N HIS A 322 -20.53 5.15 17.00
CA HIS A 322 -20.82 3.85 16.40
C HIS A 322 -20.55 2.67 17.35
N PHE A 323 -19.50 2.74 18.17
CA PHE A 323 -19.27 1.73 19.21
C PHE A 323 -20.36 1.75 20.28
N SER A 324 -20.92 2.92 20.61
CA SER A 324 -22.07 3.01 21.53
C SER A 324 -23.30 2.27 20.97
N LEU A 325 -23.59 2.44 19.67
CA LEU A 325 -24.71 1.77 19.00
C LEU A 325 -24.51 0.24 18.86
N HIS A 326 -23.30 -0.24 18.52
CA HIS A 326 -23.01 -1.67 18.45
C HIS A 326 -23.02 -2.34 19.84
N VAL A 327 -22.49 -1.67 20.88
CA VAL A 327 -22.56 -2.16 22.26
C VAL A 327 -24.02 -2.21 22.77
N ILE A 328 -24.88 -1.27 22.34
CA ILE A 328 -26.31 -1.31 22.66
C ILE A 328 -27.00 -2.50 21.96
N HIS A 329 -26.65 -2.79 20.71
CA HIS A 329 -27.25 -3.91 19.98
C HIS A 329 -26.86 -5.29 20.56
N TYR A 330 -25.64 -5.44 21.08
CA TYR A 330 -25.18 -6.66 21.74
C TYR A 330 -25.58 -6.78 23.23
N ARG A 331 -26.10 -5.72 23.86
CA ARG A 331 -26.67 -5.78 25.23
C ARG A 331 -28.19 -5.96 25.26
N LEU A 332 -28.84 -5.97 24.10
CA LEU A 332 -30.30 -6.14 23.94
C LEU A 332 -30.71 -7.52 23.37
N LEU A 333 -29.75 -8.44 23.28
CA LEU A 333 -29.96 -9.88 23.09
C LEU A 333 -29.34 -10.61 24.29
#